data_AF-F9XI92-F1
#
_entry.id   AF-F9XI92-F1
#
_cell.length_a   1.000
_cell.length_b   1.000
_cell.length_c   1.000
_cell.angle_alpha   90.00
_cell.angle_beta   90.00
_cell.angle_gamma   90.00
#
_symmetry.space_group_name_H-M   'P 1'
#
loop_
_entity.id
_entity.type
_entity.pdbx_description
1 polymer ?
#
loop_
_entity_poly.entity_id
_entity_poly.type
_entity_poly.pdbx_seq_one_letter_code
_entity_poly.pdbx_strand_id
1 'polypeptide(L)'
;MSYHGSCFCQKVKIEYCSETITAVSNLVNSGRSYANVYKGLCHCLDCRKLTANPYSLCFVARFSELRVTGAAKELVKTADSGNVVKNYFCDDCGMDCRNPVRTL
;
A
#
# COMPACT_ATOMS: atom_id res chain seq x y z
N MET A 1 4.61 -15.19 -6.08
CA MET A 1 3.20 -14.83 -6.37
C MET A 1 3.15 -13.32 -6.60
N SER A 2 2.67 -12.86 -7.75
CA SER A 2 2.50 -11.43 -8.03
C SER A 2 1.07 -10.98 -7.75
N TYR A 3 0.91 -9.80 -7.15
CA TYR A 3 -0.39 -9.14 -6.99
C TYR A 3 -0.47 -8.00 -7.97
N HIS A 4 -1.55 -7.94 -8.74
CA HIS A 4 -1.79 -6.89 -9.71
C HIS A 4 -3.00 -6.05 -9.28
N GLY A 5 -2.87 -4.74 -9.40
CA GLY A 5 -3.94 -3.78 -9.18
C GLY A 5 -3.84 -2.63 -10.18
N SER A 6 -4.90 -1.86 -10.30
CA SER A 6 -4.90 -0.65 -11.12
C SER A 6 -5.86 0.38 -10.55
N CYS A 7 -5.69 1.64 -10.96
CA CYS A 7 -6.75 2.63 -10.82
C CYS A 7 -7.95 2.25 -11.72
N PHE A 8 -9.09 2.93 -11.51
CA PHE A 8 -10.32 2.66 -12.24
C PHE A 8 -10.18 2.79 -13.77
N CYS A 9 -9.48 3.82 -14.24
CA CYS A 9 -9.25 4.03 -15.68
C CYS A 9 -8.07 3.24 -16.26
N GLN A 10 -7.42 2.39 -15.44
CA GLN A 10 -6.32 1.48 -15.80
C GLN A 10 -5.04 2.15 -16.32
N LYS A 11 -4.96 3.49 -16.28
CA LYS A 11 -3.77 4.25 -16.68
C LYS A 11 -2.63 4.12 -15.67
N VAL A 12 -2.96 3.94 -14.40
CA VAL A 12 -2.00 3.59 -13.35
C VAL A 12 -2.19 2.13 -12.99
N LYS A 13 -1.11 1.34 -13.06
CA LYS A 13 -1.09 -0.08 -12.69
C LYS A 13 -0.01 -0.30 -11.65
N ILE A 14 -0.30 -1.21 -10.74
CA ILE A 14 0.54 -1.58 -9.63
C ILE A 14 0.74 -3.08 -9.71
N GLU A 15 1.99 -3.48 -9.67
CA GLU A 15 2.39 -4.88 -9.55
C GLU A 15 3.26 -5.01 -8.30
N TYR A 16 2.86 -5.90 -7.42
CA TYR A 16 3.65 -6.29 -6.28
C TYR A 16 4.20 -7.69 -6.54
N CYS A 17 5.50 -7.76 -6.81
CA CYS A 17 6.19 -9.02 -7.04
C CYS A 17 6.73 -9.51 -5.69
N SER A 18 6.04 -10.47 -5.08
CA SER A 18 6.51 -11.08 -3.86
C SER A 18 6.97 -12.52 -4.14
N GLU A 19 8.28 -12.72 -4.04
CA GLU A 19 8.89 -14.05 -3.87
C GLU A 19 8.64 -14.61 -2.45
N THR A 20 8.12 -13.79 -1.53
CA THR A 20 8.08 -14.03 -0.07
C THR A 20 6.73 -14.52 0.49
N ILE A 21 5.60 -14.23 -0.17
CA ILE A 21 4.25 -14.61 0.30
C ILE A 21 4.05 -16.13 0.36
N THR A 22 4.76 -16.93 -0.44
CA THR A 22 4.67 -18.40 -0.38
C THR A 22 5.43 -18.99 0.82
N ALA A 23 6.43 -18.31 1.37
CA ALA A 23 7.23 -18.82 2.49
C ALA A 23 6.55 -18.65 3.86
N VAL A 24 5.62 -17.71 3.98
CA VAL A 24 5.08 -17.24 5.29
C VAL A 24 3.86 -18.01 5.80
N SER A 25 3.16 -18.81 4.99
CA SER A 25 2.08 -19.66 5.52
C SER A 25 2.62 -20.75 6.47
N ASN A 26 3.87 -21.18 6.26
CA ASN A 26 4.49 -22.26 7.05
C ASN A 26 5.44 -21.75 8.15
N LEU A 27 5.74 -20.43 8.21
CA LEU A 27 6.73 -19.86 9.14
C LEU A 27 6.13 -19.09 10.32
N VAL A 28 4.81 -18.90 10.39
CA VAL A 28 4.12 -18.22 11.52
C VAL A 28 4.43 -18.89 12.87
N ASN A 29 4.86 -20.15 12.88
CA ASN A 29 5.24 -20.90 14.10
C ASN A 29 6.74 -20.82 14.47
N SER A 30 7.60 -20.13 13.71
CA SER A 30 9.06 -20.28 13.84
C SER A 30 9.84 -19.06 14.36
N GLY A 31 9.16 -17.95 14.70
CA GLY A 31 9.78 -16.82 15.39
C GLY A 31 10.94 -16.11 14.66
N ARG A 32 11.14 -16.34 13.35
CA ARG A 32 12.14 -15.63 12.54
C ARG A 32 11.49 -14.54 11.67
N SER A 33 11.80 -13.30 12.00
CA SER A 33 11.31 -12.08 11.34
C SER A 33 12.04 -11.77 10.03
N TYR A 34 11.65 -12.35 8.89
CA TYR A 34 12.07 -11.81 7.59
C TYR A 34 10.95 -11.94 6.55
N ALA A 35 10.51 -10.79 6.03
CA ALA A 35 9.38 -10.54 5.11
C ALA A 35 7.98 -10.44 5.76
N ASN A 36 7.84 -9.48 6.68
CA ASN A 36 6.53 -9.12 7.22
C ASN A 36 5.73 -8.29 6.22
N VAL A 37 4.96 -8.97 5.38
CA VAL A 37 3.79 -8.37 4.77
C VAL A 37 2.76 -8.14 5.89
N TYR A 38 2.79 -6.96 6.51
CA TYR A 38 1.80 -6.61 7.54
C TYR A 38 0.52 -6.14 6.85
N LYS A 39 -0.56 -6.89 7.07
CA LYS A 39 -1.93 -6.49 6.72
C LYS A 39 -2.62 -6.03 7.99
N GLY A 40 -3.24 -4.87 7.94
CA GLY A 40 -3.94 -4.31 9.10
C GLY A 40 -5.07 -3.39 8.68
N LEU A 41 -6.04 -3.21 9.57
CA LEU A 41 -7.10 -2.22 9.40
C LEU A 41 -6.67 -0.91 10.05
N CYS A 42 -6.77 0.19 9.31
CA CYS A 42 -6.56 1.53 9.85
C CYS A 42 -7.88 2.29 9.95
N HIS A 43 -8.18 2.78 11.15
CA HIS A 43 -9.41 3.50 11.47
C HIS A 43 -9.22 5.02 11.57
N CYS A 44 -8.04 5.55 11.26
CA CYS A 44 -7.80 6.98 11.35
C CYS A 44 -8.68 7.76 10.35
N LEU A 45 -8.94 9.02 10.67
CA LEU A 45 -9.82 9.85 9.85
C LEU A 45 -9.31 10.02 8.42
N ASP A 46 -8.00 10.08 8.22
CA ASP A 46 -7.40 10.17 6.89
C ASP A 46 -7.64 8.91 6.06
N CYS A 47 -7.45 7.73 6.64
CA CYS A 47 -7.71 6.46 5.96
C CYS A 47 -9.19 6.32 5.60
N ARG A 48 -10.09 6.78 6.46
CA ARG A 48 -11.54 6.82 6.19
C ARG A 48 -11.90 7.77 5.05
N LYS A 49 -11.28 8.96 5.02
CA LYS A 49 -11.45 9.94 3.93
C LYS A 49 -10.90 9.41 2.61
N LEU A 50 -9.73 8.77 2.65
CA LEU A 50 -9.04 8.24 1.49
C LEU A 50 -9.84 7.15 0.77
N THR A 51 -10.45 6.24 1.52
CA THR A 51 -11.18 5.09 0.94
C THR A 51 -12.69 5.29 0.92
N ALA A 52 -13.20 6.40 1.45
CA ALA A 52 -14.63 6.62 1.70
C ALA A 52 -15.30 5.46 2.48
N ASN A 53 -14.54 4.77 3.34
CA ASN A 53 -15.01 3.62 4.12
C ASN A 53 -14.80 3.86 5.63
N PRO A 54 -15.44 3.05 6.51
CA PRO A 54 -15.21 3.12 7.95
C PRO A 54 -13.77 2.80 8.37
N TYR A 55 -12.98 2.20 7.48
CA TYR A 55 -11.57 1.90 7.65
C TYR A 55 -10.87 1.75 6.29
N SER A 56 -9.55 1.67 6.29
CA SER A 56 -8.76 1.22 5.14
C SER A 56 -8.05 -0.08 5.46
N LEU A 57 -8.05 -1.03 4.51
CA LEU A 57 -7.15 -2.17 4.56
C LEU A 57 -5.76 -1.71 4.10
N CYS A 58 -4.83 -1.68 5.04
CA CYS A 58 -3.44 -1.31 4.81
C CYS A 58 -2.60 -2.56 4.59
N PHE A 59 -1.67 -2.46 3.64
CA PHE A 59 -0.67 -3.46 3.34
C PHE A 59 0.69 -2.79 3.38
N VAL A 60 1.58 -3.28 4.22
CA VAL A 60 2.96 -2.79 4.30
C VAL A 60 3.87 -3.76 3.54
N ALA A 61 4.65 -3.21 2.63
CA ALA A 61 5.56 -3.96 1.77
C ALA A 61 6.84 -3.17 1.53
N ARG A 62 7.89 -3.88 1.11
CA ARG A 62 9.13 -3.24 0.68
C ARG A 62 8.89 -2.52 -0.65
N PHE A 63 9.37 -1.29 -0.75
CA PHE A 63 9.25 -0.51 -1.98
C PHE A 63 9.95 -1.19 -3.17
N SER A 64 11.04 -1.92 -2.92
CA SER A 64 11.77 -2.69 -3.95
C SER A 64 10.95 -3.80 -4.62
N GLU A 65 9.84 -4.21 -4.01
CA GLU A 65 8.95 -5.25 -4.52
C GLU A 65 7.72 -4.66 -5.23
N LEU A 66 7.59 -3.32 -5.23
CA LEU A 66 6.51 -2.58 -5.87
C LEU A 66 6.95 -2.03 -7.23
N ARG A 67 6.21 -2.37 -8.27
CA ARG A 67 6.32 -1.76 -9.59
C ARG A 67 5.06 -0.94 -9.86
N VAL A 68 5.25 0.30 -10.27
CA VAL A 68 4.15 1.19 -10.67
C VAL A 68 4.39 1.62 -12.11
N THR A 69 3.38 1.48 -12.95
CA THR A 69 3.39 1.99 -14.33
C THR A 69 2.27 3.01 -14.51
N GLY A 70 2.54 4.05 -15.29
CA GLY A 70 1.64 5.21 -15.43
C GLY A 70 2.07 6.38 -14.55
N ALA A 71 1.33 7.48 -14.63
CA ALA A 71 1.59 8.69 -13.84
C ALA A 71 0.58 8.80 -12.70
N ALA A 72 1.08 8.76 -11.47
CA ALA A 72 0.30 9.06 -10.27
C ALA A 72 0.82 10.35 -9.64
N LYS A 73 -0.09 11.21 -9.21
CA LYS A 73 0.22 12.46 -8.54
C LYS A 73 0.37 12.25 -7.04
N GLU A 74 1.47 12.75 -6.48
CA GLU A 74 1.76 12.73 -5.06
C GLU A 74 0.92 13.79 -4.31
N LEU A 75 0.34 13.41 -3.19
CA LEU A 75 -0.26 14.27 -2.19
C LEU A 75 0.44 14.04 -0.85
N VAL A 76 1.12 15.07 -0.36
CA VAL A 76 1.87 15.02 0.89
C VAL A 76 1.04 15.61 2.03
N LYS A 77 1.02 14.93 3.17
CA LYS A 77 0.38 15.40 4.41
C LYS A 77 1.25 15.04 5.62
N THR A 78 1.32 15.92 6.61
CA THR A 78 1.81 15.56 7.95
C THR A 78 0.70 14.90 8.75
N ALA A 79 0.92 13.66 9.17
CA ALA A 79 -0.01 12.92 10.03
C ALA A 79 0.01 13.47 11.47
N ASP A 80 -1.00 13.10 12.26
CA ASP A 80 -1.10 13.48 13.67
C ASP A 80 0.10 13.00 14.51
N SER A 81 0.82 11.97 14.03
CA SER A 81 2.06 11.50 14.65
C SER A 81 3.30 12.36 14.34
N GLY A 82 3.16 13.43 13.54
CA GLY A 82 4.27 14.25 13.03
C GLY A 82 4.99 13.66 11.80
N ASN A 83 4.63 12.44 11.38
CA ASN A 83 5.26 11.81 10.23
C ASN A 83 4.71 12.37 8.91
N VAL A 84 5.59 12.47 7.90
CA VAL A 84 5.19 12.81 6.54
C VAL A 84 4.61 11.57 5.85
N VAL A 85 3.38 11.70 5.36
CA VAL A 85 2.66 10.66 4.61
C VAL A 85 2.49 11.11 3.17
N LYS A 86 2.81 10.22 2.25
CA LYS A 86 2.67 10.41 0.79
C LYS A 86 1.61 9.47 0.25
N ASN A 87 0.50 10.04 -0.21
CA ASN A 87 -0.55 9.34 -0.94
C ASN A 87 -0.40 9.62 -2.44
N TYR A 88 -0.83 8.70 -3.29
CA TYR A 88 -0.65 8.82 -4.74
C TYR A 88 -1.97 8.56 -5.45
N PHE A 89 -2.37 9.44 -6.35
CA PHE A 89 -3.66 9.37 -7.02
C PHE A 89 -3.50 9.41 -8.53
N CYS A 90 -4.40 8.73 -9.24
CA CYS A 90 -4.50 8.89 -10.68
C CYS A 90 -5.14 10.25 -10.99
N ASP A 91 -4.46 11.10 -11.77
CA ASP A 91 -4.96 12.43 -12.14
C ASP A 91 -6.24 12.38 -12.99
N ASP A 92 -6.47 11.27 -13.69
CA ASP A 92 -7.64 11.13 -14.57
C ASP A 92 -8.91 10.67 -13.83
N CYS A 93 -8.80 9.69 -12.93
CA CYS A 93 -9.97 9.11 -12.27
C CYS A 93 -10.03 9.37 -10.76
N GLY A 94 -9.06 10.10 -10.21
CA GLY A 94 -9.00 10.47 -8.79
C GLY A 94 -8.79 9.30 -7.82
N MET A 95 -8.60 8.08 -8.34
CA MET A 95 -8.51 6.90 -7.47
C MET A 95 -7.13 6.80 -6.83
N ASP A 96 -7.13 6.51 -5.54
CA ASP A 96 -5.92 6.24 -4.76
C ASP A 96 -5.20 4.99 -5.30
N CYS A 97 -3.96 5.19 -5.72
CA CYS A 97 -3.08 4.21 -6.33
C CYS A 97 -2.14 3.62 -5.26
N ARG A 98 -2.75 3.20 -4.14
CA ARG A 98 -2.09 2.91 -2.85
C ARG A 98 -0.62 2.55 -2.94
N ASN A 99 0.17 3.46 -2.41
CA ASN A 99 1.56 3.32 -2.01
C ASN A 99 1.66 2.51 -0.70
N PRO A 100 2.39 1.40 -0.62
CA PRO A 100 2.63 0.66 0.63
C PRO A 100 3.61 1.36 1.58
N VAL A 101 4.16 2.53 1.24
CA VAL A 101 5.23 3.15 2.04
C VAL A 101 4.65 3.94 3.21
N ARG A 102 4.45 3.20 4.31
CA ARG A 102 4.79 3.71 5.64
C ARG A 102 6.30 3.49 5.79
N THR A 103 7.10 4.51 5.50
CA THR A 103 8.51 4.51 5.89
C THR A 103 8.55 4.51 7.42
N LEU A 104 8.99 3.40 7.99
CA LEU A 104 9.62 3.38 9.31
C LEU A 104 11.12 3.51 9.10
#